data_AF-A0A1W6YRG3-F1
#
_entry.id   AF-A0A1W6YRG3-F1
#
_cell.length_a   1.000
_cell.length_b   1.000
_cell.length_c   1.000
_cell.angle_alpha   90.00
_cell.angle_beta   90.00
_cell.angle_gamma   90.00
#
_symmetry.space_group_name_H-M   'P 1'
#
loop_
_entity.id
_entity.type
_entity.pdbx_description
1 polymer ?
#
loop_
_entity_poly.entity_id
_entity_poly.type
_entity_poly.pdbx_seq_one_letter_code
_entity_poly.pdbx_strand_id
1 'polypeptide(L)'
;MTVLLDRVIDRTLDDWVREFSAEEYRGARVQAWLFEDETARRAAERRLAAAGVTAVFRSAYKPLVHFFLEEVDRDGLESVAVRYPVRQEAVQRRFTLEAYPLAGMLGDADLEFVAGDADLHYEVTLTYADGRTETARVFAPNRVAEDHAGVVNLSPTGWVRVEGRTDGVEIDEARATEFAQVFDEIVGAVRAHAWGDKEPYFERLDIRVDIPAIERDLHYHDDVISTVEALHEDLYFGLLEIFQRHSGRPLGNRGLQPGQIVPDVRRVDGPARVRVELKPFPAVVATTPDGTGTPLDQVDGALSFGRIAHEMALIGGEPYTARTRQGRPVLCTYVKGANKPVVISGGQHANETSGVVGALRAAQVLKDQPGAHFVLFASENPDGYALHRELCQHNPRHMSHAARYSALGDDLAYRERAPWYEREARRKAYEISRAELHINLHGYPAHEWTRPLSGYLPRSFELWTVPKGFFLVMRHHPGWLDEANTLLSHVTARLAERVPGLVEYNARQLRMFETHALQRNVDVMHGIPVQRTEGVGEDVPLVLISEFPDETVYGDAFRFAHAVQTETVLAGVEGYLAMTAADA
;
A
#
# COMPACT_ATOMS: atom_id res chain seq x y z
N MET A 1 -25.72 15.42 7.11
CA MET A 1 -25.00 15.15 5.86
C MET A 1 -24.77 16.49 5.17
N THR A 2 -23.53 16.79 4.79
CA THR A 2 -23.16 18.07 4.16
C THR A 2 -22.37 17.76 2.89
N VAL A 3 -22.84 18.22 1.73
CA VAL A 3 -22.14 18.04 0.45
C VAL A 3 -21.11 19.16 0.30
N LEU A 4 -19.84 18.81 0.09
CA LEU A 4 -18.75 19.75 -0.15
C LEU A 4 -18.47 19.94 -1.65
N LEU A 5 -18.68 18.88 -2.44
CA LEU A 5 -18.44 18.88 -3.88
C LEU A 5 -19.42 17.91 -4.57
N ASP A 6 -19.92 18.31 -5.73
CA ASP A 6 -20.67 17.47 -6.67
C ASP A 6 -20.39 17.99 -8.09
N ARG A 7 -19.60 17.24 -8.87
CA ARG A 7 -19.09 17.66 -10.18
C ARG A 7 -19.02 16.49 -11.16
N VAL A 8 -19.15 16.86 -12.43
CA VAL A 8 -18.85 16.01 -13.58
C VAL A 8 -17.72 16.69 -14.34
N ILE A 9 -16.69 15.93 -14.70
CA ILE A 9 -15.53 16.38 -15.47
C ILE A 9 -15.50 15.55 -16.76
N ASP A 10 -15.40 16.21 -17.90
CA ASP A 10 -15.38 15.53 -19.19
C ASP A 10 -14.16 14.60 -19.30
N ARG A 11 -14.35 13.49 -20.03
CA ARG A 11 -13.30 12.51 -20.27
C ARG A 11 -12.27 13.10 -21.24
N THR A 12 -11.01 13.17 -20.83
CA THR A 12 -9.94 13.82 -21.62
C THR A 12 -9.74 13.13 -22.96
N LEU A 13 -9.85 11.81 -23.00
CA LEU A 13 -9.75 11.04 -24.25
C LEU A 13 -10.82 11.48 -25.27
N ASP A 14 -12.06 11.67 -24.82
CA ASP A 14 -13.15 12.08 -25.70
C ASP A 14 -13.00 13.55 -26.15
N ASP A 15 -12.52 14.43 -25.26
CA ASP A 15 -12.17 15.81 -25.60
C ASP A 15 -11.08 15.87 -26.67
N TRP A 16 -9.99 15.13 -26.49
CA TRP A 16 -8.88 15.09 -27.45
C TRP A 16 -9.29 14.47 -28.77
N VAL A 17 -10.11 13.42 -28.77
CA VAL A 17 -10.65 12.88 -30.03
C VAL A 17 -11.49 13.93 -30.75
N ARG A 18 -12.33 14.68 -30.03
CA ARG A 18 -13.15 15.75 -30.62
C ARG A 18 -12.30 16.89 -31.15
N GLU A 19 -11.31 17.36 -30.38
CA GLU A 19 -10.37 18.41 -30.78
C GLU A 19 -9.58 17.99 -32.04
N PHE A 20 -8.90 16.85 -31.99
CA PHE A 20 -8.02 16.41 -33.07
C PHE A 20 -8.76 15.83 -34.29
N SER A 21 -10.10 15.70 -34.23
CA SER A 21 -10.91 15.40 -35.42
C SER A 21 -11.28 16.65 -36.23
N ALA A 22 -10.95 17.86 -35.74
CA ALA A 22 -11.24 19.09 -36.45
C ALA A 22 -10.40 19.22 -37.73
N GLU A 23 -10.90 20.01 -38.70
CA GLU A 23 -10.34 20.08 -40.06
C GLU A 23 -8.88 20.57 -40.07
N GLU A 24 -8.50 21.45 -39.14
CA GLU A 24 -7.13 21.96 -39.02
C GLU A 24 -6.07 20.89 -38.68
N TYR A 25 -6.50 19.73 -38.19
CA TYR A 25 -5.65 18.59 -37.87
C TYR A 25 -5.61 17.55 -38.98
N ARG A 26 -6.38 17.68 -40.06
CA ARG A 26 -6.37 16.70 -41.15
C ARG A 26 -4.97 16.65 -41.78
N GLY A 27 -4.40 15.44 -41.84
CA GLY A 27 -3.03 15.19 -42.30
C GLY A 27 -1.95 15.36 -41.21
N ALA A 28 -2.32 15.87 -40.03
CA ALA A 28 -1.41 16.01 -38.91
C ALA A 28 -1.04 14.65 -38.29
N ARG A 29 0.10 14.66 -37.59
CA ARG A 29 0.54 13.57 -36.73
C ARG A 29 0.36 13.98 -35.28
N VAL A 30 -0.41 13.21 -34.52
CA VAL A 30 -0.68 13.44 -33.11
C VAL A 30 -0.04 12.33 -32.28
N GLN A 31 0.70 12.70 -31.25
CA GLN A 31 1.10 11.79 -30.18
C GLN A 31 0.53 12.31 -28.88
N ALA A 32 -0.07 11.45 -28.07
CA ALA A 32 -0.62 11.88 -26.79
C ALA A 32 -0.37 10.84 -25.70
N TRP A 33 -0.24 11.32 -24.46
CA TRP A 33 -0.09 10.49 -23.28
C TRP A 33 -1.18 10.86 -22.28
N LEU A 34 -1.89 9.86 -21.77
CA LEU A 34 -2.95 10.05 -20.79
C LEU A 34 -3.16 8.79 -19.93
N PHE A 35 -3.96 8.93 -18.87
CA PHE A 35 -4.23 7.88 -17.88
C PHE A 35 -5.37 6.97 -18.35
N GLU A 36 -5.23 6.41 -19.56
CA GLU A 36 -6.26 5.61 -20.22
C GLU A 36 -5.77 4.21 -20.60
N ASP A 37 -6.68 3.26 -20.45
CA ASP A 37 -6.45 1.87 -20.81
C ASP A 37 -6.19 1.71 -22.32
N GLU A 38 -5.42 0.68 -22.66
CA GLU A 38 -4.92 0.46 -24.02
C GLU A 38 -6.07 0.34 -25.03
N THR A 39 -7.12 -0.42 -24.70
CA THR A 39 -8.28 -0.63 -25.58
C THR A 39 -8.94 0.70 -25.97
N ALA A 40 -9.09 1.61 -25.00
CA ALA A 40 -9.69 2.93 -25.24
C ALA A 40 -8.78 3.80 -26.12
N ARG A 41 -7.46 3.80 -25.85
CA ARG A 41 -6.47 4.51 -26.68
C ARG A 41 -6.48 4.03 -28.13
N ARG A 42 -6.47 2.71 -28.38
CA ARG A 42 -6.53 2.15 -29.75
C ARG A 42 -7.85 2.48 -30.44
N ALA A 43 -8.97 2.56 -29.71
CA ALA A 43 -10.26 2.97 -30.28
C ALA A 43 -10.26 4.45 -30.69
N ALA A 44 -9.66 5.32 -29.88
CA ALA A 44 -9.48 6.73 -30.20
C ALA A 44 -8.59 6.94 -31.45
N GLU A 45 -7.46 6.23 -31.53
CA GLU A 45 -6.57 6.28 -32.70
C GLU A 45 -7.32 5.91 -34.00
N ARG A 46 -8.17 4.87 -33.98
CA ARG A 46 -9.00 4.51 -35.15
C ARG A 46 -10.00 5.59 -35.54
N ARG A 47 -10.61 6.28 -34.55
CA ARG A 47 -11.52 7.40 -34.81
C ARG A 47 -10.79 8.57 -35.46
N LEU A 48 -9.58 8.89 -35.00
CA LEU A 48 -8.74 9.94 -35.57
C LEU A 48 -8.22 9.57 -36.97
N ALA A 49 -7.86 8.31 -37.20
CA ALA A 49 -7.51 7.83 -38.53
C ALA A 49 -8.66 8.01 -39.53
N ALA A 50 -9.91 7.76 -39.12
CA ALA A 50 -11.09 8.00 -39.93
C ALA A 50 -11.33 9.51 -40.23
N ALA A 51 -10.82 10.41 -39.39
CA ALA A 51 -10.82 11.86 -39.63
C ALA A 51 -9.66 12.32 -40.52
N GLY A 52 -8.72 11.43 -40.86
CA GLY A 52 -7.52 11.72 -41.65
C GLY A 52 -6.32 12.16 -40.81
N VAL A 53 -6.28 11.78 -39.53
CA VAL A 53 -5.19 12.12 -38.60
C VAL A 53 -4.42 10.87 -38.21
N THR A 54 -3.08 10.93 -38.25
CA THR A 54 -2.23 9.82 -37.79
C THR A 54 -1.96 10.00 -36.30
N ALA A 55 -2.59 9.18 -35.45
CA ALA A 55 -2.49 9.31 -34.00
C ALA A 55 -1.78 8.11 -33.35
N VAL A 56 -0.97 8.38 -32.32
CA VAL A 56 -0.40 7.36 -31.42
C VAL A 56 -0.60 7.80 -29.98
N PHE A 57 -1.47 7.10 -29.24
CA PHE A 57 -1.79 7.39 -27.86
C PHE A 57 -1.11 6.36 -26.95
N ARG A 58 -0.41 6.87 -25.93
CA ARG A 58 0.38 6.10 -24.96
C ARG A 58 -0.11 6.32 -23.53
N SER A 59 0.30 5.46 -22.61
CA SER A 59 0.02 5.67 -21.20
C SER A 59 0.91 6.79 -20.64
N ALA A 60 0.31 7.74 -19.93
CA ALA A 60 1.05 8.69 -19.10
C ALA A 60 1.51 8.07 -17.77
N TYR A 61 0.89 6.95 -17.38
CA TYR A 61 1.22 6.21 -16.16
C TYR A 61 2.13 5.04 -16.49
N LYS A 62 3.30 4.95 -15.85
CA LYS A 62 4.31 3.90 -16.08
C LYS A 62 4.68 3.71 -17.56
N PRO A 63 5.10 4.78 -18.27
CA PRO A 63 5.30 4.75 -19.72
C PRO A 63 6.31 3.69 -20.18
N LEU A 64 7.37 3.42 -19.39
CA LEU A 64 8.33 2.36 -19.70
C LEU A 64 7.69 0.96 -19.62
N VAL A 65 6.92 0.69 -18.57
CA VAL A 65 6.26 -0.61 -18.41
C VAL A 65 5.25 -0.83 -19.55
N HIS A 66 4.47 0.20 -19.89
CA HIS A 66 3.56 0.14 -21.02
C HIS A 66 4.27 -0.04 -22.38
N PHE A 67 5.46 0.51 -22.57
CA PHE A 67 6.27 0.23 -23.75
C PHE A 67 6.59 -1.28 -23.88
N PHE A 68 6.99 -1.95 -22.80
CA PHE A 68 7.21 -3.41 -22.81
C PHE A 68 5.93 -4.24 -22.97
N LEU A 69 4.80 -3.70 -22.53
CA LEU A 69 3.50 -4.36 -22.64
C LEU A 69 2.86 -4.24 -24.03
N GLU A 70 3.19 -3.18 -24.76
CA GLU A 70 2.43 -2.76 -25.96
C GLU A 70 3.26 -2.73 -27.25
N GLU A 71 4.58 -2.48 -27.15
CA GLU A 71 5.43 -2.19 -28.31
C GLU A 71 6.60 -3.17 -28.47
N VAL A 72 7.05 -3.84 -27.40
CA VAL A 72 8.20 -4.76 -27.43
C VAL A 72 7.78 -6.20 -27.76
N ASP A 73 8.47 -6.80 -28.73
CA ASP A 73 8.48 -8.24 -28.93
C ASP A 73 9.42 -8.89 -27.90
N ARG A 74 8.88 -9.78 -27.07
CA ARG A 74 9.65 -10.44 -26.00
C ARG A 74 10.20 -11.80 -26.44
N ASP A 75 9.83 -12.29 -27.62
CA ASP A 75 10.26 -13.61 -28.07
C ASP A 75 11.76 -13.60 -28.37
N GLY A 76 12.50 -14.45 -27.65
CA GLY A 76 13.96 -14.56 -27.77
C GLY A 76 14.74 -13.37 -27.20
N LEU A 77 14.10 -12.50 -26.39
CA LEU A 77 14.78 -11.41 -25.70
C LEU A 77 15.71 -11.99 -24.62
N GLU A 78 16.99 -11.61 -24.66
CA GLU A 78 18.01 -12.08 -23.72
C GLU A 78 18.39 -11.03 -22.68
N SER A 79 18.48 -9.76 -23.08
CA SER A 79 18.84 -8.69 -22.17
C SER A 79 18.25 -7.34 -22.57
N VAL A 80 18.06 -6.51 -21.55
CA VAL A 80 17.50 -5.17 -21.61
C VAL A 80 18.40 -4.23 -20.82
N ALA A 81 18.91 -3.19 -21.48
CA ALA A 81 19.55 -2.06 -20.82
C ALA A 81 18.66 -0.82 -20.92
N VAL A 82 18.32 -0.22 -19.77
CA VAL A 82 17.49 0.99 -19.68
C VAL A 82 18.32 2.12 -19.11
N ARG A 83 18.62 3.11 -19.94
CA ARG A 83 19.15 4.39 -19.46
C ARG A 83 17.97 5.29 -19.06
N TYR A 84 17.84 5.59 -17.77
CA TYR A 84 16.65 6.28 -17.22
C TYR A 84 16.91 7.76 -16.87
N PRO A 85 15.88 8.63 -16.90
CA PRO A 85 16.04 10.04 -16.56
C PRO A 85 16.51 10.27 -15.11
N VAL A 86 17.40 11.24 -14.89
CA VAL A 86 17.81 11.69 -13.55
C VAL A 86 17.51 13.17 -13.39
N ARG A 87 16.58 13.48 -12.47
CA ARG A 87 16.06 14.83 -12.24
C ARG A 87 16.31 15.26 -10.81
N GLN A 88 16.72 16.50 -10.61
CA GLN A 88 16.92 17.05 -9.26
C GLN A 88 15.60 17.17 -8.48
N GLU A 89 14.47 17.30 -9.18
CA GLU A 89 13.13 17.43 -8.60
C GLU A 89 12.49 16.09 -8.21
N ALA A 90 13.21 14.98 -8.36
CA ALA A 90 12.73 13.65 -8.02
C ALA A 90 13.78 12.89 -7.19
N VAL A 91 13.33 11.91 -6.41
CA VAL A 91 14.23 10.92 -5.82
C VAL A 91 14.99 10.22 -6.94
N GLN A 92 16.32 10.09 -6.82
CA GLN A 92 17.17 9.61 -7.93
C GLN A 92 16.71 8.26 -8.53
N ARG A 93 16.22 7.35 -7.68
CA ARG A 93 15.71 6.02 -8.07
C ARG A 93 14.21 6.00 -8.46
N ARG A 94 13.55 7.15 -8.57
CA ARG A 94 12.10 7.22 -8.86
C ARG A 94 11.72 6.53 -10.16
N PHE A 95 12.50 6.69 -11.23
CA PHE A 95 12.17 6.09 -12.52
C PHE A 95 12.45 4.58 -12.60
N THR A 96 13.36 4.05 -11.78
CA THR A 96 13.60 2.60 -11.68
C THR A 96 12.56 1.92 -10.80
N LEU A 97 12.09 2.63 -9.77
CA LEU A 97 10.94 2.23 -8.95
C LEU A 97 9.64 2.26 -9.76
N GLU A 98 9.38 3.33 -10.55
CA GLU A 98 8.23 3.36 -11.49
C GLU A 98 8.27 2.23 -12.52
N ALA A 99 9.44 1.70 -12.82
CA ALA A 99 9.57 0.57 -13.73
C ALA A 99 9.23 -0.78 -13.09
N TYR A 100 8.96 -0.86 -11.78
CA TYR A 100 8.53 -2.13 -11.16
C TYR A 100 7.17 -2.59 -11.72
N PRO A 101 6.91 -3.89 -11.94
CA PRO A 101 7.77 -5.05 -11.73
C PRO A 101 8.48 -5.52 -13.02
N LEU A 102 9.00 -4.61 -13.86
CA LEU A 102 9.56 -4.95 -15.18
C LEU A 102 10.56 -6.12 -15.15
N ALA A 103 11.44 -6.21 -14.15
CA ALA A 103 12.37 -7.34 -14.03
C ALA A 103 11.65 -8.70 -13.97
N GLY A 104 10.51 -8.77 -13.28
CA GLY A 104 9.69 -9.97 -13.18
C GLY A 104 8.92 -10.27 -14.47
N MET A 105 8.50 -9.23 -15.19
CA MET A 105 7.79 -9.35 -16.48
C MET A 105 8.68 -9.84 -17.63
N LEU A 106 9.99 -9.69 -17.49
CA LEU A 106 11.00 -10.09 -18.47
C LEU A 106 11.43 -11.56 -18.33
N GLY A 107 10.98 -12.25 -17.27
CA GLY A 107 11.32 -13.66 -17.04
C GLY A 107 12.81 -13.86 -16.82
N ASP A 108 13.45 -14.63 -17.69
CA ASP A 108 14.89 -14.95 -17.61
C ASP A 108 15.78 -13.89 -18.28
N ALA A 109 15.22 -12.88 -18.96
CA ALA A 109 16.01 -11.85 -19.60
C ALA A 109 16.63 -10.88 -18.58
N ASP A 110 17.92 -10.59 -18.75
CA ASP A 110 18.65 -9.70 -17.83
C ASP A 110 18.17 -8.25 -17.97
N LEU A 111 17.98 -7.56 -16.84
CA LEU A 111 17.60 -6.14 -16.80
C LEU A 111 18.66 -5.32 -16.08
N GLU A 112 19.21 -4.32 -16.77
CA GLU A 112 20.12 -3.33 -16.20
C GLU A 112 19.52 -1.91 -16.28
N PHE A 113 19.53 -1.20 -15.16
CA PHE A 113 19.22 0.22 -15.12
C PHE A 113 20.51 1.06 -15.04
N VAL A 114 20.66 1.98 -15.99
CA VAL A 114 21.81 2.90 -16.07
C VAL A 114 21.32 4.33 -15.88
N ALA A 115 21.96 5.10 -15.02
CA ALA A 115 21.62 6.51 -14.84
C ALA A 115 21.86 7.30 -16.15
N GLY A 116 20.82 7.99 -16.60
CA GLY A 116 20.83 8.85 -17.78
C GLY A 116 21.17 10.30 -17.47
N ASP A 117 20.72 11.19 -18.35
CA ASP A 117 20.74 12.64 -18.12
C ASP A 117 19.35 13.15 -17.70
N ALA A 118 19.15 14.47 -17.72
CA ALA A 118 17.92 15.10 -17.26
C ALA A 118 16.79 15.11 -18.31
N ASP A 119 17.04 14.62 -19.53
CA ASP A 119 15.99 14.47 -20.53
C ASP A 119 14.97 13.42 -20.06
N LEU A 120 13.68 13.73 -20.26
CA LEU A 120 12.58 12.88 -19.81
C LEU A 120 12.32 11.73 -20.78
N HIS A 121 13.38 11.05 -21.20
CA HIS A 121 13.30 9.87 -22.05
C HIS A 121 14.07 8.72 -21.42
N TYR A 122 13.49 7.53 -21.49
CA TYR A 122 14.24 6.30 -21.36
C TYR A 122 14.89 5.97 -22.70
N GLU A 123 16.17 5.59 -22.69
CA GLU A 123 16.82 4.96 -23.84
C GLU A 123 16.93 3.47 -23.54
N VAL A 124 16.28 2.66 -24.37
CA VAL A 124 16.16 1.22 -24.18
C VAL A 124 16.97 0.52 -25.26
N THR A 125 17.85 -0.39 -24.86
CA THR A 125 18.55 -1.31 -25.76
C THR A 125 18.07 -2.72 -25.46
N LEU A 126 17.57 -3.40 -26.49
CA LEU A 126 17.08 -4.77 -26.46
C LEU A 126 18.07 -5.66 -27.22
N THR A 127 18.49 -6.77 -26.63
CA THR A 127 19.34 -7.77 -27.29
C THR A 127 18.65 -9.11 -27.30
N TYR A 128 18.61 -9.75 -28.47
CA TYR A 128 17.93 -11.02 -28.70
C TYR A 128 18.93 -12.16 -28.96
N ALA A 129 18.49 -13.39 -28.75
CA ALA A 129 19.31 -14.62 -28.87
C ALA A 129 19.85 -14.89 -30.29
N ASP A 130 19.23 -14.30 -31.31
CA ASP A 130 19.71 -14.36 -32.70
C ASP A 130 20.83 -13.32 -32.99
N GLY A 131 21.22 -12.53 -31.99
CA GLY A 131 22.20 -11.46 -32.09
C GLY A 131 21.61 -10.12 -32.58
N ARG A 132 20.29 -10.03 -32.79
CA ARG A 132 19.62 -8.77 -33.11
C ARG A 132 19.72 -7.81 -31.92
N THR A 133 19.97 -6.54 -32.22
CA THR A 133 19.89 -5.45 -31.25
C THR A 133 18.92 -4.39 -31.76
N GLU A 134 18.01 -3.96 -30.90
CA GLU A 134 17.06 -2.89 -31.18
C GLU A 134 17.21 -1.78 -30.15
N THR A 135 17.03 -0.54 -30.58
CA THR A 135 17.03 0.61 -29.68
C THR A 135 15.72 1.37 -29.79
N ALA A 136 15.21 1.83 -28.64
CA ALA A 136 13.99 2.60 -28.55
C ALA A 136 14.18 3.78 -27.59
N ARG A 137 13.43 4.85 -27.84
CA ARG A 137 13.39 6.04 -26.98
C ARG A 137 11.97 6.26 -26.50
N VAL A 138 11.75 6.16 -25.20
CA VAL A 138 10.41 6.19 -24.57
C VAL A 138 10.27 7.47 -23.77
N PHE A 139 9.39 8.37 -24.21
CA PHE A 139 9.12 9.61 -23.49
C PHE A 139 8.36 9.36 -22.19
N ALA A 140 8.80 9.99 -21.10
CA ALA A 140 8.19 9.97 -19.79
C ALA A 140 7.48 11.31 -19.53
N PRO A 141 6.15 11.42 -19.78
CA PRO A 141 5.43 12.69 -19.71
C PRO A 141 5.28 13.16 -18.27
N ASN A 142 6.20 14.01 -17.83
CA ASN A 142 6.22 14.55 -16.47
C ASN A 142 6.30 16.06 -16.48
N ARG A 143 5.74 16.68 -15.44
CA ARG A 143 5.80 18.13 -15.22
C ARG A 143 6.36 18.41 -13.83
N VAL A 144 7.23 19.42 -13.76
CA VAL A 144 7.64 20.02 -12.49
C VAL A 144 6.57 21.01 -12.06
N ALA A 145 6.00 20.80 -10.87
CA ALA A 145 5.03 21.69 -10.28
C ALA A 145 5.12 21.65 -8.75
N GLU A 146 4.66 22.73 -8.11
CA GLU A 146 4.35 22.71 -6.68
C GLU A 146 3.02 21.97 -6.48
N ASP A 147 3.01 21.00 -5.57
CA ASP A 147 1.82 20.20 -5.29
C ASP A 147 0.90 20.80 -4.21
N HIS A 148 -0.16 20.07 -3.87
CA HIS A 148 -1.10 20.42 -2.82
C HIS A 148 -0.47 20.52 -1.41
N ALA A 149 0.72 19.98 -1.20
CA ALA A 149 1.49 20.13 0.02
C ALA A 149 2.63 21.14 -0.14
N GLY A 150 2.57 22.02 -1.14
CA GLY A 150 3.55 23.10 -1.35
C GLY A 150 4.96 22.60 -1.61
N VAL A 151 5.10 21.34 -2.06
CA VAL A 151 6.39 20.71 -2.36
C VAL A 151 6.56 20.68 -3.87
N VAL A 152 7.74 21.09 -4.35
CA VAL A 152 8.10 20.97 -5.76
C VAL A 152 8.40 19.50 -6.07
N ASN A 153 7.64 18.93 -7.00
CA ASN A 153 7.77 17.54 -7.41
C ASN A 153 7.75 17.41 -8.94
N LEU A 154 8.30 16.30 -9.43
CA LEU A 154 8.18 15.85 -10.81
C LEU A 154 7.10 14.75 -10.90
N SER A 155 5.92 15.11 -11.38
CA SER A 155 4.77 14.20 -11.44
C SER A 155 4.41 13.83 -12.87
N PRO A 156 3.94 12.58 -13.13
CA PRO A 156 3.37 12.21 -14.41
C PRO A 156 2.17 13.09 -14.74
N THR A 157 1.99 13.41 -16.02
CA THR A 157 0.93 14.30 -16.51
C THR A 157 0.44 13.86 -17.89
N GLY A 158 -0.76 14.28 -18.28
CA GLY A 158 -1.14 14.23 -19.68
C GLY A 158 -0.21 15.09 -20.54
N TRP A 159 0.03 14.66 -21.77
CA TRP A 159 0.93 15.34 -22.69
C TRP A 159 0.45 15.20 -24.14
N VAL A 160 0.60 16.25 -24.94
CA VAL A 160 0.23 16.24 -26.36
C VAL A 160 1.39 16.77 -27.20
N ARG A 161 1.66 16.06 -28.30
CA ARG A 161 2.51 16.50 -29.40
C ARG A 161 1.73 16.49 -30.71
N VAL A 162 1.75 17.59 -31.45
CA VAL A 162 1.12 17.68 -32.76
C VAL A 162 2.08 18.31 -33.77
N GLU A 163 2.26 17.64 -34.90
CA GLU A 163 3.07 18.09 -36.03
C GLU A 163 2.23 18.07 -37.32
N GLY A 164 2.56 18.95 -38.27
CA GLY A 164 1.94 18.92 -39.61
C GLY A 164 0.50 19.44 -39.67
N ARG A 165 0.10 20.32 -38.75
CA ARG A 165 -1.19 21.03 -38.82
C ARG A 165 -1.26 21.91 -40.07
N THR A 166 -2.48 22.13 -40.58
CA THR A 166 -2.68 22.94 -41.80
C THR A 166 -2.34 24.42 -41.59
N ASP A 167 -2.40 24.91 -40.35
CA ASP A 167 -2.02 26.27 -39.96
C ASP A 167 -0.53 26.42 -39.61
N GLY A 168 0.25 25.33 -39.68
CA GLY A 168 1.68 25.31 -39.39
C GLY A 168 2.03 25.42 -37.90
N VAL A 169 1.05 25.38 -36.99
CA VAL A 169 1.30 25.36 -35.55
C VAL A 169 1.78 23.97 -35.14
N GLU A 170 2.82 23.91 -34.31
CA GLU A 170 3.25 22.69 -33.63
C GLU A 170 2.86 22.78 -32.15
N ILE A 171 2.52 21.65 -31.55
CA ILE A 171 2.16 21.55 -30.13
C ILE A 171 3.12 20.56 -29.48
N ASP A 172 3.70 20.92 -28.34
CA ASP A 172 4.45 20.01 -27.46
C ASP A 172 4.29 20.51 -26.02
N GLU A 173 3.22 20.09 -25.34
CA GLU A 173 2.85 20.65 -24.05
C GLU A 173 2.20 19.63 -23.10
N ALA A 174 2.37 19.88 -21.80
CA ALA A 174 1.63 19.20 -20.75
C ALA A 174 0.18 19.68 -20.71
N ARG A 175 -0.76 18.75 -20.58
CA ARG A 175 -2.20 19.03 -20.40
C ARG A 175 -2.75 18.23 -19.22
N ALA A 176 -3.54 18.90 -18.38
CA ALA A 176 -4.18 18.23 -17.25
C ALA A 176 -5.25 17.26 -17.74
N THR A 177 -5.23 16.02 -17.24
CA THR A 177 -6.28 15.02 -17.49
C THR A 177 -7.35 15.09 -16.40
N GLU A 178 -8.48 14.43 -16.63
CA GLU A 178 -9.55 14.25 -15.64
C GLU A 178 -9.03 13.62 -14.34
N PHE A 179 -7.98 12.80 -14.42
CA PHE A 179 -7.30 12.23 -13.25
C PHE A 179 -6.77 13.31 -12.30
N ALA A 180 -6.01 14.28 -12.84
CA ALA A 180 -5.47 15.40 -12.05
C ALA A 180 -6.57 16.40 -11.66
N GLN A 181 -7.51 16.68 -12.57
CA GLN A 181 -8.60 17.64 -12.31
C GLN A 181 -9.53 17.15 -11.19
N VAL A 182 -9.88 15.86 -11.14
CA VAL A 182 -10.67 15.28 -10.03
C VAL A 182 -9.97 15.50 -8.69
N PHE A 183 -8.67 15.22 -8.62
CA PHE A 183 -7.88 15.42 -7.41
C PHE A 183 -7.88 16.89 -6.98
N ASP A 184 -7.59 17.81 -7.92
CA ASP A 184 -7.52 19.25 -7.65
C ASP A 184 -8.87 19.81 -7.17
N GLU A 185 -9.99 19.39 -7.76
CA GLU A 185 -11.34 19.79 -7.34
C GLU A 185 -11.66 19.30 -5.91
N ILE A 186 -11.29 18.06 -5.56
CA ILE A 186 -11.49 17.51 -4.22
C ILE A 186 -10.65 18.26 -3.18
N VAL A 187 -9.35 18.42 -3.47
CA VAL A 187 -8.43 19.18 -2.59
C VAL A 187 -8.90 20.62 -2.44
N GLY A 188 -9.35 21.25 -3.53
CA GLY A 188 -9.92 22.59 -3.53
C GLY A 188 -11.15 22.71 -2.64
N ALA A 189 -12.10 21.78 -2.76
CA ALA A 189 -13.31 21.74 -1.94
C ALA A 189 -12.99 21.54 -0.45
N VAL A 190 -12.06 20.64 -0.11
CA VAL A 190 -11.64 20.40 1.28
C VAL A 190 -10.92 21.63 1.86
N ARG A 191 -10.03 22.27 1.11
CA ARG A 191 -9.35 23.50 1.57
C ARG A 191 -10.30 24.68 1.77
N ALA A 192 -11.32 24.79 0.93
CA ALA A 192 -12.31 25.87 1.02
C ALA A 192 -13.29 25.70 2.20
N HIS A 193 -13.40 24.49 2.76
CA HIS A 193 -14.28 24.22 3.89
C HIS A 193 -13.68 24.70 5.23
N ALA A 194 -14.51 25.27 6.09
CA ALA A 194 -14.10 25.77 7.41
C ALA A 194 -14.17 24.67 8.49
N TRP A 195 -13.05 24.00 8.74
CA TRP A 195 -12.96 22.83 9.65
C TRP A 195 -12.95 23.15 11.16
N GLY A 196 -12.78 24.42 11.55
CA GLY A 196 -12.52 24.79 12.95
C GLY A 196 -11.09 24.47 13.38
N ASP A 197 -10.79 24.59 14.68
CA ASP A 197 -9.44 24.52 15.25
C ASP A 197 -9.20 23.30 16.16
N LYS A 198 -10.15 22.36 16.21
CA LYS A 198 -10.12 21.24 17.15
C LYS A 198 -10.31 19.89 16.46
N GLU A 199 -9.30 19.03 16.60
CA GLU A 199 -9.33 17.63 16.18
C GLU A 199 -10.26 16.76 17.08
N PRO A 200 -10.99 15.78 16.52
CA PRO A 200 -11.20 15.56 15.09
C PRO A 200 -12.19 16.56 14.48
N TYR A 201 -11.96 16.92 13.22
CA TYR A 201 -12.74 17.94 12.50
C TYR A 201 -14.07 17.39 11.97
N PHE A 202 -14.13 16.08 11.71
CA PHE A 202 -15.31 15.37 11.23
C PHE A 202 -15.34 13.94 11.76
N GLU A 203 -16.52 13.31 11.69
CA GLU A 203 -16.61 11.86 11.86
C GLU A 203 -16.10 11.16 10.61
N ARG A 204 -16.75 11.41 9.46
CA ARG A 204 -16.39 10.77 8.20
C ARG A 204 -16.49 11.72 7.01
N LEU A 205 -15.45 11.73 6.18
CA LEU A 205 -15.36 12.42 4.90
C LEU A 205 -15.43 11.38 3.78
N ASP A 206 -16.62 11.20 3.21
CA ASP A 206 -16.87 10.32 2.08
C ASP A 206 -16.47 11.00 0.78
N ILE A 207 -15.66 10.32 -0.04
CA ILE A 207 -15.19 10.82 -1.33
C ILE A 207 -15.50 9.76 -2.38
N ARG A 208 -16.59 9.96 -3.12
CA ARG A 208 -16.99 9.09 -4.21
C ARG A 208 -16.40 9.61 -5.53
N VAL A 209 -15.63 8.77 -6.21
CA VAL A 209 -15.11 9.05 -7.56
C VAL A 209 -15.47 7.90 -8.49
N ASP A 210 -16.10 8.23 -9.61
CA ASP A 210 -16.28 7.34 -10.76
C ASP A 210 -15.44 7.91 -11.90
N ILE A 211 -14.43 7.19 -12.40
CA ILE A 211 -13.46 7.72 -13.39
C ILE A 211 -13.06 6.66 -14.43
N PRO A 212 -12.80 7.04 -15.70
CA PRO A 212 -12.05 6.18 -16.62
C PRO A 212 -10.64 5.91 -16.05
N ALA A 213 -10.15 4.70 -16.22
CA ALA A 213 -8.94 4.26 -15.55
C ALA A 213 -8.20 3.17 -16.31
N ILE A 214 -6.93 3.01 -15.98
CA ILE A 214 -6.11 1.85 -16.33
C ILE A 214 -6.29 0.82 -15.22
N GLU A 215 -6.70 -0.39 -15.59
CA GLU A 215 -6.82 -1.56 -14.72
C GLU A 215 -6.26 -2.76 -15.48
N ARG A 216 -5.03 -3.17 -15.16
CA ARG A 216 -4.32 -4.21 -15.91
C ARG A 216 -3.55 -5.15 -14.99
N ASP A 217 -3.94 -6.42 -15.01
CA ASP A 217 -3.18 -7.53 -14.41
C ASP A 217 -1.87 -7.73 -15.19
N LEU A 218 -0.73 -7.74 -14.50
CA LEU A 218 0.59 -7.93 -15.11
C LEU A 218 0.99 -9.40 -15.24
N HIS A 219 0.16 -10.31 -14.73
CA HIS A 219 0.41 -11.76 -14.67
C HIS A 219 1.74 -12.11 -14.00
N TYR A 220 2.18 -11.23 -13.09
CA TYR A 220 3.34 -11.42 -12.25
C TYR A 220 2.89 -11.33 -10.79
N HIS A 221 2.66 -12.48 -10.16
CA HIS A 221 2.11 -12.57 -8.81
C HIS A 221 0.81 -11.75 -8.63
N ASP A 222 0.74 -10.87 -7.63
CA ASP A 222 -0.40 -10.02 -7.32
C ASP A 222 -0.22 -8.59 -7.88
N ASP A 223 0.76 -8.36 -8.76
CA ASP A 223 1.02 -7.03 -9.33
C ASP A 223 -0.03 -6.61 -10.36
N VAL A 224 -0.55 -5.40 -10.16
CA VAL A 224 -1.57 -4.77 -10.99
C VAL A 224 -1.18 -3.32 -11.29
N ILE A 225 -1.48 -2.85 -12.50
CA ILE A 225 -1.48 -1.42 -12.82
C ILE A 225 -2.92 -0.93 -12.62
N SER A 226 -3.15 -0.22 -11.52
CA SER A 226 -4.44 0.40 -11.20
C SER A 226 -4.29 1.91 -10.99
N THR A 227 -4.88 2.72 -11.87
CA THR A 227 -5.01 4.15 -11.59
C THR A 227 -6.16 4.44 -10.62
N VAL A 228 -7.11 3.52 -10.44
CA VAL A 228 -8.16 3.65 -9.42
C VAL A 228 -7.55 3.62 -8.02
N GLU A 229 -6.68 2.64 -7.76
CA GLU A 229 -5.91 2.54 -6.52
C GLU A 229 -4.96 3.72 -6.34
N ALA A 230 -4.19 4.07 -7.37
CA ALA A 230 -3.28 5.21 -7.30
C ALA A 230 -4.00 6.52 -6.92
N LEU A 231 -5.21 6.76 -7.46
CA LEU A 231 -6.02 7.92 -7.09
C LEU A 231 -6.60 7.81 -5.68
N HIS A 232 -7.00 6.61 -5.24
CA HIS A 232 -7.42 6.38 -3.85
C HIS A 232 -6.30 6.79 -2.88
N GLU A 233 -5.08 6.33 -3.15
CA GLU A 233 -3.89 6.60 -2.34
C GLU A 233 -3.48 8.08 -2.39
N ASP A 234 -3.51 8.71 -3.57
CA ASP A 234 -3.29 10.15 -3.71
C ASP A 234 -4.29 10.96 -2.89
N LEU A 235 -5.59 10.64 -2.99
CA LEU A 235 -6.64 11.32 -2.25
C LEU A 235 -6.48 11.12 -0.74
N TYR A 236 -6.23 9.89 -0.28
CA TYR A 236 -6.12 9.62 1.14
C TYR A 236 -4.96 10.39 1.77
N PHE A 237 -3.74 10.18 1.28
CA PHE A 237 -2.56 10.82 1.85
C PHE A 237 -2.49 12.30 1.53
N GLY A 238 -2.97 12.73 0.37
CA GLY A 238 -3.00 14.15 0.02
C GLY A 238 -3.90 14.94 0.94
N LEU A 239 -5.06 14.39 1.32
CA LEU A 239 -5.92 15.03 2.30
C LEU A 239 -5.36 14.98 3.73
N LEU A 240 -4.67 13.90 4.12
CA LEU A 240 -3.91 13.90 5.39
C LEU A 240 -2.90 15.05 5.44
N GLU A 241 -2.20 15.32 4.35
CA GLU A 241 -1.21 16.40 4.25
C GLU A 241 -1.87 17.80 4.33
N ILE A 242 -3.07 17.96 3.76
CA ILE A 242 -3.88 19.17 3.95
C ILE A 242 -4.26 19.36 5.42
N PHE A 243 -4.71 18.30 6.10
CA PHE A 243 -5.10 18.40 7.50
C PHE A 243 -3.91 18.57 8.45
N GLN A 244 -2.72 18.02 8.12
CA GLN A 244 -1.48 18.27 8.85
C GLN A 244 -1.11 19.76 8.80
N ARG A 245 -1.21 20.37 7.61
CA ARG A 245 -0.99 21.82 7.45
C ARG A 245 -2.03 22.63 8.22
N HIS A 246 -3.30 22.26 8.13
CA HIS A 246 -4.40 22.91 8.85
C HIS A 246 -4.21 22.86 10.37
N SER A 247 -3.74 21.73 10.91
CA SER A 247 -3.45 21.56 12.34
C SER A 247 -2.12 22.19 12.79
N GLY A 248 -1.31 22.71 11.86
CA GLY A 248 0.05 23.18 12.13
C GLY A 248 1.06 22.07 12.46
N ARG A 249 0.74 20.81 12.14
CA ARG A 249 1.65 19.66 12.32
C ARG A 249 2.58 19.54 11.10
N PRO A 250 3.82 19.01 11.27
CA PRO A 250 4.68 18.73 10.13
C PRO A 250 4.09 17.64 9.24
N LEU A 251 4.47 17.65 7.96
CA LEU A 251 4.10 16.58 7.03
C LEU A 251 4.62 15.23 7.54
N GLY A 252 3.80 14.19 7.40
CA GLY A 252 4.13 12.85 7.89
C GLY A 252 3.88 12.64 9.40
N ASN A 253 3.30 13.61 10.11
CA ASN A 253 2.88 13.39 11.50
C ASN A 253 1.77 12.32 11.57
N ARG A 254 2.10 11.16 12.16
CA ARG A 254 1.22 9.99 12.30
C ARG A 254 0.20 10.11 13.44
N GLY A 255 0.33 11.12 14.30
CA GLY A 255 -0.60 11.40 15.41
C GLY A 255 -1.74 12.36 15.06
N LEU A 256 -1.82 12.84 13.82
CA LEU A 256 -2.93 13.69 13.35
C LEU A 256 -4.25 12.94 13.49
N GLN A 257 -5.27 13.60 14.06
CA GLN A 257 -6.62 13.03 14.19
C GLN A 257 -7.64 13.86 13.39
N PRO A 258 -7.70 13.82 12.05
CA PRO A 258 -8.64 14.65 11.30
C PRO A 258 -10.09 14.14 11.36
N GLY A 259 -10.28 12.83 11.58
CA GLY A 259 -11.50 12.08 11.29
C GLY A 259 -11.25 10.98 10.25
N GLN A 260 -12.26 10.19 9.91
CA GLN A 260 -12.14 9.08 8.95
C GLN A 260 -12.27 9.60 7.50
N ILE A 261 -11.18 9.63 6.74
CA ILE A 261 -11.16 10.01 5.31
C ILE A 261 -11.38 8.75 4.49
N VAL A 262 -12.38 8.74 3.60
CA VAL A 262 -12.77 7.54 2.86
C VAL A 262 -12.91 7.80 1.37
N PRO A 263 -11.82 7.62 0.60
CA PRO A 263 -11.89 7.56 -0.86
C PRO A 263 -12.49 6.23 -1.33
N ASP A 264 -13.51 6.32 -2.19
CA ASP A 264 -14.11 5.19 -2.92
C ASP A 264 -14.07 5.55 -4.41
N VAL A 265 -12.95 5.19 -5.03
CA VAL A 265 -12.70 5.37 -6.47
C VAL A 265 -13.13 4.09 -7.18
N ARG A 266 -13.91 4.21 -8.25
CA ARG A 266 -14.32 3.09 -9.10
C ARG A 266 -14.15 3.43 -10.57
N ARG A 267 -13.79 2.40 -11.34
CA ARG A 267 -13.70 2.48 -12.80
C ARG A 267 -15.09 2.60 -13.42
N VAL A 268 -15.27 3.56 -14.33
CA VAL A 268 -16.42 3.65 -15.23
C VAL A 268 -15.97 4.03 -16.63
N ASP A 269 -16.82 3.78 -17.62
CA ASP A 269 -16.66 4.37 -18.96
C ASP A 269 -17.45 5.69 -19.03
N GLY A 270 -16.79 6.75 -19.53
CA GLY A 270 -17.41 8.07 -19.74
C GLY A 270 -16.78 9.17 -18.86
N PRO A 271 -17.49 10.29 -18.63
CA PRO A 271 -16.97 11.41 -17.87
C PRO A 271 -16.76 11.03 -16.40
N ALA A 272 -15.75 11.64 -15.78
CA ALA A 272 -15.49 11.47 -14.36
C ALA A 272 -16.58 12.14 -13.53
N ARG A 273 -16.99 11.52 -12.42
CA ARG A 273 -17.97 12.06 -11.48
C ARG A 273 -17.36 12.04 -10.09
N VAL A 274 -17.52 13.14 -9.38
CA VAL A 274 -16.99 13.29 -8.03
C VAL A 274 -18.05 13.83 -7.10
N ARG A 275 -18.14 13.22 -5.91
CA ARG A 275 -18.99 13.68 -4.83
C ARG A 275 -18.24 13.59 -3.50
N VAL A 276 -18.18 14.69 -2.76
CA VAL A 276 -17.52 14.75 -1.44
C VAL A 276 -18.55 15.14 -0.39
N GLU A 277 -18.66 14.36 0.68
CA GLU A 277 -19.69 14.54 1.71
C GLU A 277 -19.16 14.31 3.13
N LEU A 278 -19.64 15.13 4.06
CA LEU A 278 -19.54 14.86 5.48
C LEU A 278 -20.73 14.03 5.96
N LYS A 279 -20.43 12.90 6.58
CA LYS A 279 -21.41 11.96 7.12
C LYS A 279 -21.08 11.60 8.57
N PRO A 280 -22.11 11.24 9.37
CA PRO A 280 -21.86 10.56 10.62
C PRO A 280 -21.27 9.16 10.35
N PHE A 281 -20.68 8.56 11.37
CA PHE A 281 -20.27 7.16 11.28
C PHE A 281 -21.45 6.24 10.94
N PRO A 282 -21.20 5.16 10.18
CA PRO A 282 -22.22 4.13 9.99
C PRO A 282 -22.59 3.51 11.34
N ALA A 283 -23.86 3.11 11.49
CA ALA A 283 -24.32 2.47 12.71
C ALA A 283 -23.54 1.15 12.97
N VAL A 284 -23.06 0.98 14.20
CA VAL A 284 -22.37 -0.24 14.60
C VAL A 284 -23.36 -1.38 14.75
N VAL A 285 -23.16 -2.45 13.98
CA VAL A 285 -23.92 -3.69 14.13
C VAL A 285 -23.28 -4.54 15.22
N ALA A 286 -24.10 -5.05 16.15
CA ALA A 286 -23.63 -5.94 17.20
C ALA A 286 -23.08 -7.24 16.61
N THR A 287 -21.84 -7.57 16.95
CA THR A 287 -21.20 -8.81 16.52
C THR A 287 -21.73 -9.99 17.33
N THR A 288 -22.20 -11.03 16.64
CA THR A 288 -22.52 -12.32 17.25
C THR A 288 -21.41 -13.32 16.86
N PRO A 289 -20.83 -14.08 17.82
CA PRO A 289 -19.88 -15.14 17.51
C PRO A 289 -20.46 -16.15 16.51
N ASP A 290 -19.71 -16.44 15.46
CA ASP A 290 -20.09 -17.35 14.38
C ASP A 290 -18.92 -18.27 14.02
N GLY A 291 -19.07 -19.56 14.31
CA GLY A 291 -18.07 -20.59 14.03
C GLY A 291 -18.18 -21.21 12.63
N THR A 292 -19.10 -20.74 11.79
CA THR A 292 -19.22 -21.24 10.42
C THR A 292 -18.01 -20.86 9.57
N GLY A 293 -17.76 -21.62 8.51
CA GLY A 293 -16.63 -21.43 7.60
C GLY A 293 -15.55 -22.50 7.76
N THR A 294 -14.46 -22.33 7.02
CA THR A 294 -13.34 -23.28 6.98
C THR A 294 -12.50 -23.24 8.27
N PRO A 295 -11.71 -24.29 8.54
CA PRO A 295 -10.64 -24.24 9.54
C PRO A 295 -9.70 -23.05 9.32
N LEU A 296 -9.16 -22.45 10.39
CA LEU A 296 -8.34 -21.23 10.29
C LEU A 296 -7.09 -21.40 9.41
N ASP A 297 -6.50 -22.60 9.38
CA ASP A 297 -5.35 -22.92 8.54
C ASP A 297 -5.69 -22.98 7.04
N GLN A 298 -6.97 -23.01 6.67
CA GLN A 298 -7.46 -23.05 5.29
C GLN A 298 -8.11 -21.75 4.83
N VAL A 299 -8.26 -20.76 5.71
CA VAL A 299 -8.82 -19.45 5.37
C VAL A 299 -7.98 -18.77 4.30
N ASP A 300 -8.65 -18.18 3.31
CA ASP A 300 -8.07 -17.60 2.10
C ASP A 300 -8.23 -16.07 2.00
N GLY A 301 -8.70 -15.42 3.05
CA GLY A 301 -8.79 -13.96 3.15
C GLY A 301 -9.23 -13.48 4.54
N ALA A 302 -9.53 -12.18 4.63
CA ALA A 302 -9.93 -11.53 5.88
C ALA A 302 -11.18 -12.18 6.52
N LEU A 303 -11.11 -12.46 7.82
CA LEU A 303 -12.21 -13.02 8.60
C LEU A 303 -13.41 -12.06 8.73
N SER A 304 -14.58 -12.63 9.01
CA SER A 304 -15.73 -11.84 9.47
C SER A 304 -15.57 -11.48 10.96
N PHE A 305 -16.23 -10.40 11.40
CA PHE A 305 -16.27 -10.07 12.83
C PHE A 305 -16.85 -11.21 13.69
N GLY A 306 -17.88 -11.89 13.19
CA GLY A 306 -18.48 -13.04 13.88
C GLY A 306 -17.48 -14.18 14.04
N ARG A 307 -16.67 -14.44 13.00
CA ARG A 307 -15.62 -15.46 13.07
C ARG A 307 -14.50 -15.08 14.03
N ILE A 308 -14.01 -13.84 14.00
CA ILE A 308 -13.03 -13.35 14.99
C ILE A 308 -13.56 -13.51 16.42
N ALA A 309 -14.82 -13.13 16.65
CA ALA A 309 -15.45 -13.23 17.97
C ALA A 309 -15.58 -14.69 18.44
N HIS A 310 -15.92 -15.62 17.53
CA HIS A 310 -15.96 -17.04 17.83
C HIS A 310 -14.59 -17.59 18.23
N GLU A 311 -13.56 -17.29 17.44
CA GLU A 311 -12.21 -17.79 17.70
C GLU A 311 -11.62 -17.23 18.99
N MET A 312 -11.82 -15.94 19.27
CA MET A 312 -11.45 -15.32 20.55
C MET A 312 -12.13 -16.01 21.73
N ALA A 313 -13.41 -16.39 21.60
CA ALA A 313 -14.14 -17.11 22.65
C ALA A 313 -13.59 -18.54 22.88
N LEU A 314 -13.13 -19.23 21.82
CA LEU A 314 -12.54 -20.56 21.92
C LEU A 314 -11.17 -20.59 22.60
N ILE A 315 -10.43 -19.47 22.62
CA ILE A 315 -9.17 -19.38 23.36
C ILE A 315 -9.41 -19.52 24.87
N GLY A 316 -10.54 -19.07 25.39
CA GLY A 316 -10.81 -19.03 26.84
C GLY A 316 -9.99 -17.96 27.54
N GLY A 317 -9.72 -18.13 28.84
CA GLY A 317 -9.05 -17.13 29.68
C GLY A 317 -10.02 -16.11 30.29
N GLU A 318 -9.47 -15.05 30.89
CA GLU A 318 -10.22 -13.92 31.44
C GLU A 318 -10.46 -12.86 30.35
N PRO A 319 -11.70 -12.71 29.83
CA PRO A 319 -11.98 -11.77 28.76
C PRO A 319 -11.99 -10.33 29.28
N TYR A 320 -11.53 -9.39 28.44
CA TYR A 320 -11.74 -7.97 28.65
C TYR A 320 -11.87 -7.25 27.31
N THR A 321 -12.36 -6.00 27.34
CA THR A 321 -12.58 -5.22 26.12
C THR A 321 -12.13 -3.76 26.27
N ALA A 322 -11.68 -3.17 25.18
CA ALA A 322 -11.66 -1.72 24.98
C ALA A 322 -12.76 -1.31 23.99
N ARG A 323 -13.07 -0.01 23.90
CA ARG A 323 -14.03 0.52 22.92
C ARG A 323 -13.30 1.39 21.90
N THR A 324 -13.61 1.16 20.63
CA THR A 324 -13.15 2.02 19.52
C THR A 324 -13.85 3.38 19.54
N ARG A 325 -13.41 4.32 18.70
CA ARG A 325 -14.07 5.62 18.55
C ARG A 325 -15.54 5.48 18.09
N GLN A 326 -15.87 4.55 17.21
CA GLN A 326 -17.25 4.29 16.78
C GLN A 326 -18.01 3.38 17.77
N GLY A 327 -17.35 2.85 18.81
CA GLY A 327 -17.96 2.05 19.86
C GLY A 327 -17.95 0.53 19.63
N ARG A 328 -17.24 0.03 18.61
CA ARG A 328 -16.97 -1.40 18.44
C ARG A 328 -16.08 -1.91 19.59
N PRO A 329 -16.26 -3.16 20.03
CA PRO A 329 -15.38 -3.74 21.04
C PRO A 329 -14.08 -4.22 20.42
N VAL A 330 -12.93 -3.87 21.02
CA VAL A 330 -11.68 -4.60 20.83
C VAL A 330 -11.73 -5.81 21.74
N LEU A 331 -11.85 -7.01 21.15
CA LEU A 331 -11.94 -8.27 21.90
C LEU A 331 -10.56 -8.69 22.38
N CYS A 332 -10.41 -8.88 23.70
CA CYS A 332 -9.15 -9.29 24.31
C CYS A 332 -9.39 -10.47 25.26
N THR A 333 -8.37 -11.31 25.44
CA THR A 333 -8.37 -12.33 26.51
C THR A 333 -7.01 -12.45 27.17
N TYR A 334 -7.01 -12.73 28.47
CA TYR A 334 -5.82 -13.01 29.26
C TYR A 334 -5.83 -14.47 29.73
N VAL A 335 -4.89 -15.27 29.22
CA VAL A 335 -4.64 -16.63 29.66
C VAL A 335 -3.50 -16.60 30.68
N LYS A 336 -3.82 -16.84 31.95
CA LYS A 336 -2.86 -16.80 33.04
C LYS A 336 -2.27 -18.19 33.33
N GLY A 337 -0.94 -18.27 33.36
CA GLY A 337 -0.21 -19.50 33.62
C GLY A 337 1.06 -19.29 34.43
N ALA A 338 1.93 -20.29 34.43
CA ALA A 338 3.17 -20.32 35.20
C ALA A 338 4.39 -19.79 34.42
N ASN A 339 4.33 -19.76 33.09
CA ASN A 339 5.41 -19.27 32.23
C ASN A 339 5.52 -17.73 32.30
N LYS A 340 6.54 -17.15 31.68
CA LYS A 340 6.60 -15.69 31.53
C LYS A 340 5.49 -15.20 30.60
N PRO A 341 4.82 -14.07 30.94
CA PRO A 341 3.74 -13.54 30.12
C PRO A 341 4.24 -12.93 28.81
N VAL A 342 3.51 -13.18 27.72
CA VAL A 342 3.73 -12.55 26.40
C VAL A 342 2.46 -11.84 25.94
N VAL A 343 2.59 -10.67 25.32
CA VAL A 343 1.46 -10.01 24.62
C VAL A 343 1.52 -10.37 23.13
N ILE A 344 0.38 -10.77 22.56
CA ILE A 344 0.24 -11.13 21.15
C ILE A 344 -0.88 -10.26 20.54
N SER A 345 -0.59 -9.60 19.43
CA SER A 345 -1.58 -8.77 18.72
C SER A 345 -1.50 -8.90 17.21
N GLY A 346 -2.62 -8.56 16.57
CA GLY A 346 -2.73 -8.36 15.13
C GLY A 346 -3.76 -7.29 14.81
N GLY A 347 -3.78 -6.83 13.56
CA GLY A 347 -4.76 -5.86 13.09
C GLY A 347 -4.67 -4.50 13.79
N GLN A 348 -3.46 -4.08 14.21
CA GLN A 348 -3.20 -2.70 14.63
C GLN A 348 -3.47 -1.74 13.46
N HIS A 349 -2.93 -2.09 12.29
CA HIS A 349 -3.39 -1.58 11.01
C HIS A 349 -4.38 -2.57 10.44
N ALA A 350 -5.58 -2.11 10.12
CA ALA A 350 -6.69 -3.04 9.94
C ALA A 350 -6.79 -3.66 8.53
N ASN A 351 -6.08 -3.11 7.56
CA ASN A 351 -5.89 -3.67 6.21
C ASN A 351 -4.84 -4.79 6.17
N GLU A 352 -4.00 -4.94 7.22
CA GLU A 352 -2.97 -5.97 7.34
C GLU A 352 -3.55 -7.26 7.96
N THR A 353 -4.35 -7.98 7.17
CA THR A 353 -5.31 -8.96 7.72
C THR A 353 -4.73 -10.35 8.02
N SER A 354 -3.55 -10.71 7.49
CA SER A 354 -2.93 -12.02 7.78
C SER A 354 -2.51 -12.13 9.25
N GLY A 355 -2.12 -11.02 9.88
CA GLY A 355 -1.76 -10.97 11.31
C GLY A 355 -2.93 -11.34 12.23
N VAL A 356 -4.16 -11.01 11.86
CA VAL A 356 -5.37 -11.39 12.62
C VAL A 356 -5.51 -12.91 12.68
N VAL A 357 -5.39 -13.58 11.54
CA VAL A 357 -5.49 -15.05 11.45
C VAL A 357 -4.28 -15.70 12.13
N GLY A 358 -3.09 -15.16 11.89
CA GLY A 358 -1.84 -15.64 12.47
C GLY A 358 -1.86 -15.68 13.99
N ALA A 359 -2.32 -14.59 14.63
CA ALA A 359 -2.46 -14.47 16.07
C ALA A 359 -3.48 -15.46 16.66
N LEU A 360 -4.64 -15.61 16.03
CA LEU A 360 -5.68 -16.55 16.49
C LEU A 360 -5.20 -18.00 16.42
N ARG A 361 -4.61 -18.40 15.29
CA ARG A 361 -4.05 -19.76 15.09
C ARG A 361 -2.94 -20.06 16.11
N ALA A 362 -2.02 -19.13 16.32
CA ALA A 362 -0.95 -19.32 17.29
C ALA A 362 -1.50 -19.45 18.72
N ALA A 363 -2.46 -18.61 19.10
CA ALA A 363 -3.09 -18.68 20.41
C ALA A 363 -3.83 -20.01 20.66
N GLN A 364 -4.45 -20.60 19.62
CA GLN A 364 -5.06 -21.93 19.72
C GLN A 364 -4.05 -23.02 20.05
N VAL A 365 -2.81 -22.92 19.54
CA VAL A 365 -1.72 -23.84 19.86
C VAL A 365 -1.16 -23.56 21.25
N LEU A 366 -0.92 -22.28 21.57
CA LEU A 366 -0.28 -21.87 22.81
C LEU A 366 -1.13 -22.18 24.06
N LYS A 367 -2.46 -22.02 24.00
CA LYS A 367 -3.34 -22.25 25.16
C LYS A 367 -3.27 -23.68 25.70
N ASP A 368 -2.93 -24.64 24.85
CA ASP A 368 -2.84 -26.06 25.20
C ASP A 368 -1.44 -26.44 25.73
N GLN A 369 -0.48 -25.51 25.73
CA GLN A 369 0.86 -25.74 26.26
C GLN A 369 0.89 -25.65 27.81
N PRO A 370 1.68 -26.50 28.48
CA PRO A 370 1.86 -26.39 29.93
C PRO A 370 2.36 -25.01 30.35
N GLY A 371 1.67 -24.41 31.32
CA GLY A 371 2.04 -23.12 31.88
C GLY A 371 1.75 -21.91 30.97
N ALA A 372 1.02 -22.08 29.87
CA ALA A 372 0.67 -21.02 28.92
C ALA A 372 0.25 -19.70 29.60
N HIS A 373 0.95 -18.62 29.28
CA HIS A 373 0.76 -17.33 29.92
C HIS A 373 0.86 -16.22 28.86
N PHE A 374 -0.27 -15.71 28.39
CA PHE A 374 -0.30 -14.68 27.36
C PHE A 374 -1.56 -13.83 27.38
N VAL A 375 -1.47 -12.63 26.80
CA VAL A 375 -2.61 -11.78 26.46
C VAL A 375 -2.76 -11.76 24.95
N LEU A 376 -4.00 -11.85 24.46
CA LEU A 376 -4.32 -11.80 23.02
C LEU A 376 -5.34 -10.69 22.73
N PHE A 377 -5.06 -9.91 21.69
CA PHE A 377 -6.03 -9.07 20.98
C PHE A 377 -5.75 -9.11 19.48
N ALA A 378 -6.45 -10.00 18.77
CA ALA A 378 -6.16 -10.34 17.38
C ALA A 378 -6.60 -9.29 16.35
N SER A 379 -7.49 -8.37 16.72
CA SER A 379 -7.95 -7.26 15.87
C SER A 379 -8.00 -6.00 16.73
N GLU A 380 -6.89 -5.27 16.78
CA GLU A 380 -6.73 -4.09 17.64
C GLU A 380 -7.51 -2.86 17.12
N ASN A 381 -7.66 -2.71 15.80
CA ASN A 381 -8.43 -1.63 15.16
C ASN A 381 -9.72 -2.11 14.45
N PRO A 382 -10.80 -2.47 15.18
CA PRO A 382 -12.07 -2.89 14.60
C PRO A 382 -12.77 -1.85 13.71
N ASP A 383 -12.55 -0.55 13.95
CA ASP A 383 -13.15 0.50 13.13
C ASP A 383 -12.50 0.60 11.75
N GLY A 384 -11.17 0.57 11.70
CA GLY A 384 -10.42 0.40 10.46
C GLY A 384 -10.82 -0.91 9.77
N TYR A 385 -11.01 -2.01 10.52
CA TYR A 385 -11.34 -3.32 9.95
C TYR A 385 -12.72 -3.31 9.28
N ALA A 386 -13.67 -2.58 9.86
CA ALA A 386 -14.98 -2.37 9.25
C ALA A 386 -14.88 -1.57 7.94
N LEU A 387 -14.05 -0.52 7.92
CA LEU A 387 -13.79 0.27 6.71
C LEU A 387 -13.06 -0.56 5.63
N HIS A 388 -12.06 -1.36 6.01
CA HIS A 388 -11.37 -2.26 5.09
C HIS A 388 -12.39 -3.19 4.39
N ARG A 389 -13.26 -3.84 5.17
CA ARG A 389 -14.33 -4.69 4.63
C ARG A 389 -15.32 -3.95 3.74
N GLU A 390 -15.55 -2.66 3.97
CA GLU A 390 -16.40 -1.81 3.13
C GLU A 390 -15.73 -1.57 1.78
N LEU A 391 -14.45 -1.13 1.78
CA LEU A 391 -13.68 -0.84 0.57
C LEU A 391 -13.45 -2.10 -0.29
N CYS A 392 -13.20 -3.25 0.34
CA CYS A 392 -13.01 -4.52 -0.37
C CYS A 392 -14.27 -5.03 -1.08
N GLN A 393 -15.47 -4.49 -0.82
CA GLN A 393 -16.68 -4.89 -1.57
C GLN A 393 -16.59 -4.54 -3.06
N HIS A 394 -15.80 -3.52 -3.39
CA HIS A 394 -15.63 -3.05 -4.75
C HIS A 394 -14.21 -3.29 -5.28
N ASN A 395 -13.21 -3.11 -4.42
CA ASN A 395 -11.81 -3.22 -4.79
C ASN A 395 -11.06 -4.14 -3.81
N PRO A 396 -11.32 -5.47 -3.83
CA PRO A 396 -10.78 -6.39 -2.83
C PRO A 396 -9.26 -6.47 -2.82
N ARG A 397 -8.60 -6.15 -3.94
CA ARG A 397 -7.15 -6.22 -4.11
C ARG A 397 -6.45 -4.87 -3.99
N HIS A 398 -7.09 -3.83 -3.43
CA HIS A 398 -6.41 -2.57 -3.16
C HIS A 398 -5.86 -2.53 -1.73
N MET A 399 -4.71 -1.89 -1.53
CA MET A 399 -4.02 -1.70 -0.23
C MET A 399 -4.94 -1.10 0.83
N SER A 400 -5.85 -0.21 0.40
CA SER A 400 -6.85 0.41 1.24
C SER A 400 -6.24 1.10 2.47
N HIS A 401 -5.18 1.91 2.29
CA HIS A 401 -4.51 2.58 3.40
C HIS A 401 -5.44 3.52 4.19
N ALA A 402 -6.57 3.94 3.61
CA ALA A 402 -7.64 4.61 4.36
C ALA A 402 -8.14 3.80 5.57
N ALA A 403 -8.06 2.47 5.50
CA ALA A 403 -8.43 1.54 6.57
C ALA A 403 -7.26 1.12 7.48
N ARG A 404 -6.02 1.52 7.19
CA ARG A 404 -4.86 1.33 8.07
C ARG A 404 -5.07 2.07 9.40
N TYR A 405 -5.61 3.28 9.33
CA TYR A 405 -5.73 4.22 10.44
C TYR A 405 -7.00 3.99 11.27
N SER A 406 -7.07 4.57 12.47
CA SER A 406 -8.27 4.49 13.31
C SER A 406 -9.40 5.38 12.76
N ALA A 407 -10.59 5.32 13.35
CA ALA A 407 -11.68 6.25 13.00
C ALA A 407 -11.41 7.71 13.44
N LEU A 408 -10.35 7.98 14.20
CA LEU A 408 -9.83 9.34 14.40
C LEU A 408 -8.93 9.80 13.24
N GLY A 409 -8.45 8.87 12.41
CA GLY A 409 -7.48 9.10 11.32
C GLY A 409 -6.02 9.11 11.78
N ASP A 410 -5.74 8.81 13.05
CA ASP A 410 -4.38 8.61 13.55
C ASP A 410 -3.88 7.17 13.36
N ASP A 411 -2.57 7.06 13.28
CA ASP A 411 -1.89 5.77 13.40
C ASP A 411 -1.92 5.35 14.87
N LEU A 412 -2.47 4.16 15.13
CA LEU A 412 -2.79 3.75 16.50
C LEU A 412 -1.56 3.74 17.42
N ALA A 413 -0.39 3.36 16.89
CA ALA A 413 0.86 3.35 17.66
C ALA A 413 1.36 4.75 18.04
N TYR A 414 0.92 5.80 17.33
CA TYR A 414 1.37 7.18 17.51
C TYR A 414 0.37 8.06 18.28
N ARG A 415 -0.73 7.49 18.78
CA ARG A 415 -1.73 8.23 19.56
C ARG A 415 -1.09 8.90 20.77
N GLU A 416 -1.17 10.23 20.86
CA GLU A 416 -0.41 11.02 21.85
C GLU A 416 -1.13 11.19 23.19
N ARG A 417 -2.46 11.16 23.21
CA ARG A 417 -3.27 11.52 24.39
C ARG A 417 -4.60 10.78 24.48
N ALA A 418 -5.16 10.79 25.69
CA ALA A 418 -6.51 10.31 25.97
C ALA A 418 -7.59 11.18 25.28
N PRO A 419 -8.80 10.64 25.02
CA PRO A 419 -9.21 9.24 25.24
C PRO A 419 -8.44 8.25 24.37
N TRP A 420 -7.99 7.14 24.96
CA TRP A 420 -7.10 6.19 24.28
C TRP A 420 -7.81 5.19 23.37
N TYR A 421 -9.14 5.04 23.47
CA TYR A 421 -9.97 4.14 22.67
C TYR A 421 -9.37 2.74 22.47
N GLU A 422 -9.04 2.36 21.23
CA GLU A 422 -8.46 1.06 20.87
C GLU A 422 -7.16 0.78 21.65
N ARG A 423 -6.32 1.81 21.84
CA ARG A 423 -5.03 1.71 22.56
C ARG A 423 -5.20 1.31 24.03
N GLU A 424 -6.40 1.44 24.62
CA GLU A 424 -6.67 0.91 25.97
C GLU A 424 -6.48 -0.62 26.05
N ALA A 425 -6.75 -1.34 24.96
CA ALA A 425 -6.58 -2.80 24.94
C ALA A 425 -5.13 -3.20 25.26
N ARG A 426 -4.20 -2.51 24.60
CA ARG A 426 -2.75 -2.66 24.76
C ARG A 426 -2.26 -2.17 26.12
N ARG A 427 -2.69 -0.98 26.56
CA ARG A 427 -2.33 -0.43 27.88
C ARG A 427 -2.73 -1.39 29.01
N LYS A 428 -3.96 -1.90 28.96
CA LYS A 428 -4.47 -2.86 29.94
C LYS A 428 -3.74 -4.20 29.84
N ALA A 429 -3.38 -4.66 28.63
CA ALA A 429 -2.60 -5.89 28.45
C ALA A 429 -1.28 -5.83 29.23
N TYR A 430 -0.52 -4.75 29.11
CA TYR A 430 0.74 -4.55 29.84
C TYR A 430 0.52 -4.45 31.35
N GLU A 431 -0.53 -3.74 31.79
CA GLU A 431 -0.84 -3.58 33.21
C GLU A 431 -1.16 -4.93 33.90
N ILE A 432 -2.01 -5.75 33.29
CA ILE A 432 -2.49 -6.99 33.92
C ILE A 432 -1.47 -8.13 33.83
N SER A 433 -0.68 -8.18 32.74
CA SER A 433 0.26 -9.27 32.49
C SER A 433 1.66 -8.99 32.98
N ARG A 434 2.10 -7.72 32.99
CA ARG A 434 3.51 -7.34 33.20
C ARG A 434 4.46 -8.01 32.21
N ALA A 435 3.99 -8.33 31.01
CA ALA A 435 4.81 -8.90 29.94
C ALA A 435 5.97 -7.98 29.58
N GLU A 436 7.13 -8.57 29.29
CA GLU A 436 8.29 -7.85 28.76
C GLU A 436 8.47 -8.03 27.25
N LEU A 437 7.76 -8.99 26.65
CA LEU A 437 7.71 -9.24 25.22
C LEU A 437 6.30 -8.96 24.66
N HIS A 438 6.26 -8.20 23.58
CA HIS A 438 5.09 -8.06 22.71
C HIS A 438 5.43 -8.52 21.29
N ILE A 439 4.73 -9.56 20.80
CA ILE A 439 4.74 -9.96 19.40
C ILE A 439 3.56 -9.28 18.69
N ASN A 440 3.86 -8.33 17.80
CA ASN A 440 2.88 -7.50 17.11
C ASN A 440 2.89 -7.79 15.61
N LEU A 441 1.84 -8.44 15.11
CA LEU A 441 1.80 -8.93 13.73
C LEU A 441 1.29 -7.85 12.78
N HIS A 442 2.12 -7.52 11.80
CA HIS A 442 1.87 -6.51 10.78
C HIS A 442 2.01 -7.08 9.38
N GLY A 443 1.56 -6.27 8.43
CA GLY A 443 1.73 -6.49 7.01
C GLY A 443 1.99 -5.18 6.28
N TYR A 444 2.12 -5.24 4.97
CA TYR A 444 2.36 -4.08 4.13
C TYR A 444 1.98 -4.38 2.67
N PRO A 445 2.05 -3.40 1.75
CA PRO A 445 1.67 -3.60 0.36
C PRO A 445 2.32 -4.83 -0.29
N ALA A 446 1.51 -5.66 -0.95
CA ALA A 446 1.99 -6.85 -1.67
C ALA A 446 2.33 -6.62 -3.14
N HIS A 447 2.04 -5.43 -3.64
CA HIS A 447 2.43 -4.93 -4.95
C HIS A 447 2.80 -3.44 -4.84
N GLU A 448 3.11 -2.79 -5.97
CA GLU A 448 3.61 -1.42 -6.01
C GLU A 448 2.65 -0.38 -5.40
N TRP A 449 3.13 0.38 -4.41
CA TRP A 449 2.41 1.54 -3.86
C TRP A 449 2.86 2.83 -4.56
N THR A 450 1.92 3.51 -5.21
CA THR A 450 2.18 4.74 -5.97
C THR A 450 1.27 5.90 -5.55
N ARG A 451 1.78 7.11 -5.76
CA ARG A 451 1.08 8.39 -5.60
C ARG A 451 1.46 9.34 -6.74
N PRO A 452 0.88 9.17 -7.94
CA PRO A 452 1.22 9.92 -9.15
C PRO A 452 1.27 11.44 -8.93
N LEU A 453 0.29 12.02 -8.23
CA LEU A 453 0.15 13.47 -8.10
C LEU A 453 1.05 14.07 -7.01
N SER A 454 1.79 13.24 -6.25
CA SER A 454 2.82 13.68 -5.30
C SER A 454 4.24 13.26 -5.71
N GLY A 455 4.54 13.22 -7.01
CA GLY A 455 5.86 12.86 -7.52
C GLY A 455 6.07 11.36 -7.77
N TYR A 456 4.98 10.62 -7.98
CA TYR A 456 4.90 9.17 -8.17
C TYR A 456 5.16 8.31 -6.94
N LEU A 457 6.21 8.59 -6.17
CA LEU A 457 6.51 7.83 -4.96
C LEU A 457 5.66 8.32 -3.78
N PRO A 458 5.26 7.43 -2.87
CA PRO A 458 4.58 7.83 -1.65
C PRO A 458 5.56 8.59 -0.75
N ARG A 459 5.37 9.91 -0.63
CA ARG A 459 6.25 10.81 0.15
C ARG A 459 6.43 10.29 1.57
N SER A 460 7.68 10.26 2.06
CA SER A 460 8.08 9.72 3.38
C SER A 460 7.95 8.20 3.54
N PHE A 461 7.48 7.50 2.51
CA PHE A 461 7.35 6.05 2.46
C PHE A 461 8.00 5.46 1.21
N GLU A 462 8.99 6.15 0.62
CA GLU A 462 9.58 5.79 -0.68
C GLU A 462 10.24 4.41 -0.68
N LEU A 463 10.65 3.89 0.49
CA LEU A 463 11.20 2.55 0.65
C LEU A 463 10.14 1.43 0.80
N TRP A 464 8.86 1.80 0.92
CA TRP A 464 7.72 0.89 1.01
C TRP A 464 6.95 0.79 -0.31
N THR A 465 7.40 1.50 -1.34
CA THR A 465 6.77 1.51 -2.67
C THR A 465 6.80 0.14 -3.35
N VAL A 466 7.79 -0.71 -3.07
CA VAL A 466 7.90 -2.05 -3.65
C VAL A 466 8.12 -3.12 -2.56
N PRO A 467 7.53 -4.32 -2.72
CA PRO A 467 7.74 -5.44 -1.81
C PRO A 467 9.21 -5.86 -1.66
N LYS A 468 9.60 -6.26 -0.44
CA LYS A 468 10.94 -6.78 -0.10
C LYS A 468 10.92 -8.12 0.63
N GLY A 469 9.78 -8.81 0.57
CA GLY A 469 9.56 -10.10 1.24
C GLY A 469 9.07 -9.96 2.67
N PHE A 470 8.95 -11.08 3.37
CA PHE A 470 8.68 -11.10 4.80
C PHE A 470 9.92 -10.67 5.59
N PHE A 471 9.76 -9.76 6.55
CA PHE A 471 10.86 -9.33 7.40
C PHE A 471 10.43 -9.09 8.84
N LEU A 472 11.41 -9.01 9.73
CA LEU A 472 11.19 -8.79 11.16
C LEU A 472 11.82 -7.47 11.61
N VAL A 473 11.10 -6.73 12.43
CA VAL A 473 11.62 -5.56 13.15
C VAL A 473 11.63 -5.87 14.63
N MET A 474 12.81 -5.80 15.25
CA MET A 474 13.00 -5.95 16.69
C MET A 474 13.24 -4.57 17.30
N ARG A 475 12.27 -4.06 18.05
CA ARG A 475 12.45 -2.88 18.89
C ARG A 475 12.80 -3.32 20.30
N HIS A 476 13.80 -2.69 20.91
CA HIS A 476 14.23 -3.06 22.25
C HIS A 476 14.63 -1.85 23.09
N HIS A 477 14.48 -1.97 24.41
CA HIS A 477 14.98 -0.96 25.35
C HIS A 477 16.51 -0.96 25.40
N PRO A 478 17.13 0.15 25.87
CA PRO A 478 18.56 0.17 26.16
C PRO A 478 18.97 -0.95 27.12
N GLY A 479 20.05 -1.67 26.77
CA GLY A 479 20.57 -2.79 27.56
C GLY A 479 19.95 -4.16 27.26
N TRP A 480 19.00 -4.26 26.31
CA TRP A 480 18.34 -5.50 25.90
C TRP A 480 18.83 -6.04 24.54
N LEU A 481 19.99 -5.56 24.05
CA LEU A 481 20.47 -5.89 22.71
C LEU A 481 20.81 -7.38 22.55
N ASP A 482 21.39 -8.00 23.58
CA ASP A 482 21.78 -9.41 23.52
C ASP A 482 20.55 -10.32 23.54
N GLU A 483 19.54 -9.98 24.34
CA GLU A 483 18.24 -10.62 24.38
C GLU A 483 17.51 -10.47 23.04
N ALA A 484 17.49 -9.26 22.49
CA ALA A 484 16.89 -8.96 21.20
C ALA A 484 17.53 -9.78 20.07
N ASN A 485 18.87 -9.86 20.03
CA ASN A 485 19.59 -10.65 19.03
C ASN A 485 19.38 -12.16 19.20
N THR A 486 19.35 -12.64 20.45
CA THR A 486 19.12 -14.06 20.75
C THR A 486 17.73 -14.49 20.30
N LEU A 487 16.71 -13.70 20.65
CA LEU A 487 15.33 -13.94 20.24
C LEU A 487 15.19 -13.92 18.71
N LEU A 488 15.74 -12.89 18.07
CA LEU A 488 15.65 -12.72 16.61
C LEU A 488 16.36 -13.85 15.85
N SER A 489 17.53 -14.28 16.34
CA SER A 489 18.25 -15.43 15.77
C SER A 489 17.44 -16.72 15.89
N HIS A 490 16.85 -16.98 17.06
CA HIS A 490 15.97 -18.15 17.26
C HIS A 490 14.76 -18.11 16.33
N VAL A 491 14.05 -16.97 16.28
CA VAL A 491 12.85 -16.81 15.47
C VAL A 491 13.15 -17.02 13.98
N THR A 492 14.19 -16.38 13.46
CA THR A 492 14.55 -16.50 12.04
C THR A 492 15.02 -17.90 11.67
N ALA A 493 15.82 -18.56 12.52
CA ALA A 493 16.24 -19.94 12.30
C ALA A 493 15.05 -20.90 12.24
N ARG A 494 14.13 -20.79 13.20
CA ARG A 494 12.94 -21.64 13.26
C ARG A 494 11.99 -21.39 12.10
N LEU A 495 11.78 -20.14 11.70
CA LEU A 495 10.96 -19.81 10.53
C LEU A 495 11.54 -20.40 9.24
N ALA A 496 12.86 -20.30 9.05
CA ALA A 496 13.55 -20.87 7.90
C ALA A 496 13.45 -22.41 7.86
N GLU A 497 13.45 -23.07 9.02
CA GLU A 497 13.28 -24.53 9.12
C GLU A 497 11.82 -24.98 8.93
N ARG A 498 10.87 -24.27 9.54
CA ARG A 498 9.49 -24.73 9.74
C ARG A 498 8.49 -24.24 8.71
N VAL A 499 8.81 -23.19 7.95
CA VAL A 499 7.92 -22.64 6.92
C VAL A 499 8.49 -22.91 5.52
N PRO A 500 8.04 -23.98 4.84
CA PRO A 500 8.50 -24.31 3.50
C PRO A 500 8.28 -23.15 2.52
N GLY A 501 9.32 -22.82 1.74
CA GLY A 501 9.24 -21.79 0.70
C GLY A 501 9.50 -20.36 1.18
N LEU A 502 9.63 -20.09 2.49
CA LEU A 502 9.83 -18.73 3.01
C LEU A 502 11.17 -18.13 2.61
N VAL A 503 12.26 -18.90 2.68
CA VAL A 503 13.60 -18.43 2.29
C VAL A 503 13.64 -18.12 0.80
N GLU A 504 13.06 -18.98 -0.04
CA GLU A 504 12.98 -18.79 -1.48
C GLU A 504 12.07 -17.61 -1.86
N TYR A 505 10.95 -17.45 -1.15
CA TYR A 505 10.04 -16.32 -1.28
C TYR A 505 10.77 -14.99 -1.02
N ASN A 506 11.49 -14.89 0.10
CA ASN A 506 12.26 -13.71 0.45
C ASN A 506 13.39 -13.44 -0.52
N ALA A 507 14.15 -14.47 -0.92
CA ALA A 507 15.22 -14.32 -1.89
C ALA A 507 14.72 -13.76 -3.23
N ARG A 508 13.53 -14.19 -3.68
CA ARG A 508 12.91 -13.65 -4.91
C ARG A 508 12.51 -12.19 -4.76
N GLN A 509 11.82 -11.83 -3.68
CA GLN A 509 11.38 -10.45 -3.44
C GLN A 509 12.55 -9.50 -3.23
N LEU A 510 13.61 -9.92 -2.53
CA LEU A 510 14.82 -9.13 -2.37
C LEU A 510 15.52 -8.87 -3.70
N ARG A 511 15.61 -9.87 -4.60
CA ARG A 511 16.17 -9.63 -5.94
C ARG A 511 15.39 -8.57 -6.71
N MET A 512 14.06 -8.64 -6.68
CA MET A 512 13.20 -7.62 -7.30
C MET A 512 13.41 -6.24 -6.68
N PHE A 513 13.44 -6.17 -5.35
CA PHE A 513 13.71 -4.95 -4.61
C PHE A 513 15.07 -4.36 -4.97
N GLU A 514 16.14 -5.16 -4.99
CA GLU A 514 17.50 -4.70 -5.32
C GLU A 514 17.60 -4.16 -6.75
N THR A 515 16.96 -4.85 -7.71
CA THR A 515 16.93 -4.43 -9.12
C THR A 515 16.23 -3.08 -9.32
N HIS A 516 15.07 -2.88 -8.68
CA HIS A 516 14.25 -1.68 -8.90
C HIS A 516 14.58 -0.52 -7.95
N ALA A 517 14.85 -0.80 -6.68
CA ALA A 517 15.18 0.21 -5.67
C ALA A 517 16.66 0.63 -5.71
N LEU A 518 17.52 -0.10 -6.45
CA LEU A 518 18.96 0.14 -6.53
C LEU A 518 19.63 0.21 -5.15
N GLN A 519 19.07 -0.49 -4.17
CA GLN A 519 19.55 -0.53 -2.80
C GLN A 519 20.00 -1.95 -2.47
N ARG A 520 21.24 -2.06 -1.98
CA ARG A 520 21.85 -3.33 -1.55
C ARG A 520 22.13 -3.30 -0.04
N ASN A 521 22.50 -4.44 0.54
CA ASN A 521 22.91 -4.61 1.94
C ASN A 521 21.77 -4.53 2.96
N VAL A 522 20.66 -5.22 2.68
CA VAL A 522 19.67 -5.52 3.72
C VAL A 522 20.29 -6.52 4.69
N ASP A 523 20.17 -6.29 6.01
CA ASP A 523 20.63 -7.27 7.00
C ASP A 523 19.71 -8.49 6.97
N VAL A 524 20.28 -9.69 6.88
CA VAL A 524 19.55 -10.94 6.66
C VAL A 524 20.05 -12.00 7.63
N MET A 525 19.14 -12.60 8.39
CA MET A 525 19.38 -13.75 9.25
C MET A 525 18.61 -14.96 8.73
N HIS A 526 19.30 -16.06 8.46
CA HIS A 526 18.68 -17.31 7.99
C HIS A 526 17.74 -17.12 6.76
N GLY A 527 18.07 -16.18 5.86
CA GLY A 527 17.24 -15.87 4.67
C GLY A 527 16.08 -14.91 4.92
N ILE A 528 15.96 -14.35 6.13
CA ILE A 528 14.91 -13.40 6.50
C ILE A 528 15.54 -12.03 6.78
N PRO A 529 15.12 -10.96 6.07
CA PRO A 529 15.54 -9.61 6.41
C PRO A 529 15.15 -9.21 7.83
N VAL A 530 16.04 -8.46 8.49
CA VAL A 530 15.85 -8.01 9.85
C VAL A 530 16.22 -6.55 10.05
N GLN A 531 15.50 -5.88 10.94
CA GLN A 531 15.84 -4.55 11.43
C GLN A 531 15.84 -4.56 12.96
N ARG A 532 16.81 -3.86 13.56
CA ARG A 532 16.87 -3.63 15.01
C ARG A 532 16.78 -2.15 15.29
N THR A 533 16.09 -1.77 16.35
CA THR A 533 15.98 -0.37 16.78
C THR A 533 15.96 -0.30 18.30
N GLU A 534 16.97 0.37 18.88
CA GLU A 534 17.02 0.64 20.31
C GLU A 534 16.22 1.90 20.64
N GLY A 535 15.42 1.86 21.70
CA GLY A 535 14.72 3.03 22.22
C GLY A 535 13.74 2.71 23.34
N VAL A 536 13.29 3.76 24.01
CA VAL A 536 12.27 3.68 25.08
C VAL A 536 10.87 4.12 24.62
N GLY A 537 10.67 4.17 23.29
CA GLY A 537 9.38 4.54 22.71
C GLY A 537 8.29 3.47 22.88
N GLU A 538 8.71 2.23 23.10
CA GLU A 538 7.82 1.10 23.37
C GLU A 538 7.54 0.98 24.88
N ASP A 539 6.32 0.63 25.24
CA ASP A 539 5.89 0.46 26.64
C ASP A 539 6.49 -0.79 27.30
N VAL A 540 7.01 -1.75 26.51
CA VAL A 540 7.66 -2.99 26.98
C VAL A 540 9.09 -3.15 26.44
N PRO A 541 9.97 -3.88 27.16
CA PRO A 541 11.37 -4.03 26.78
C PRO A 541 11.66 -4.61 25.40
N LEU A 542 10.87 -5.59 24.94
CA LEU A 542 11.04 -6.23 23.63
C LEU A 542 9.73 -6.16 22.84
N VAL A 543 9.78 -5.64 21.62
CA VAL A 543 8.68 -5.71 20.66
C VAL A 543 9.18 -6.34 19.36
N LEU A 544 8.70 -7.55 19.10
CA LEU A 544 8.91 -8.26 17.84
C LEU A 544 7.76 -7.92 16.90
N ILE A 545 8.08 -7.25 15.79
CA ILE A 545 7.12 -6.90 14.75
C ILE A 545 7.42 -7.74 13.52
N SER A 546 6.40 -8.40 12.99
CA SER A 546 6.49 -9.09 11.70
C SER A 546 5.88 -8.23 10.61
N GLU A 547 6.46 -8.26 9.41
CA GLU A 547 5.99 -7.47 8.27
C GLU A 547 5.88 -8.42 7.07
N PHE A 548 4.65 -8.83 6.73
CA PHE A 548 4.37 -9.67 5.56
C PHE A 548 3.66 -8.85 4.47
N PRO A 549 4.07 -8.94 3.19
CA PRO A 549 3.35 -8.29 2.09
C PRO A 549 1.96 -8.93 1.87
N ASP A 550 0.92 -8.43 2.56
CA ASP A 550 -0.39 -9.09 2.70
C ASP A 550 -1.63 -8.25 2.37
N GLU A 551 -1.51 -6.92 2.20
CA GLU A 551 -2.66 -6.01 2.15
C GLU A 551 -3.60 -6.28 0.95
N THR A 552 -3.16 -7.04 -0.05
CA THR A 552 -3.89 -7.26 -1.31
C THR A 552 -4.01 -8.73 -1.73
N VAL A 553 -3.52 -9.66 -0.90
CA VAL A 553 -3.41 -11.08 -1.26
C VAL A 553 -4.59 -11.93 -0.76
N TYR A 554 -4.95 -12.95 -1.54
CA TYR A 554 -6.00 -13.94 -1.23
C TYR A 554 -5.52 -15.35 -1.57
N GLY A 555 -6.31 -16.37 -1.27
CA GLY A 555 -6.03 -17.74 -1.70
C GLY A 555 -4.79 -18.34 -1.03
N ASP A 556 -3.94 -18.99 -1.83
CA ASP A 556 -2.71 -19.61 -1.34
C ASP A 556 -1.70 -18.59 -0.79
N ALA A 557 -1.61 -17.41 -1.39
CA ALA A 557 -0.72 -16.35 -0.92
C ALA A 557 -1.13 -15.88 0.49
N PHE A 558 -2.44 -15.72 0.73
CA PHE A 558 -2.95 -15.38 2.06
C PHE A 558 -2.75 -16.51 3.07
N ARG A 559 -2.96 -17.78 2.67
CA ARG A 559 -2.66 -18.95 3.50
C ARG A 559 -1.20 -19.01 3.92
N PHE A 560 -0.31 -18.75 2.97
CA PHE A 560 1.12 -18.69 3.21
C PHE A 560 1.48 -17.55 4.18
N ALA A 561 0.92 -16.35 3.97
CA ALA A 561 1.10 -15.20 4.85
C ALA A 561 0.73 -15.54 6.30
N HIS A 562 -0.50 -16.01 6.55
CA HIS A 562 -0.93 -16.29 7.92
C HIS A 562 -0.25 -17.52 8.54
N ALA A 563 0.30 -18.45 7.75
CA ALA A 563 1.18 -19.50 8.26
C ALA A 563 2.52 -18.96 8.78
N VAL A 564 3.14 -18.03 8.06
CA VAL A 564 4.36 -17.33 8.51
C VAL A 564 4.09 -16.52 9.77
N GLN A 565 2.96 -15.82 9.82
CA GLN A 565 2.53 -15.05 10.99
C GLN A 565 2.31 -15.96 12.22
N THR A 566 1.62 -17.10 12.05
CA THR A 566 1.44 -18.10 13.12
C THR A 566 2.79 -18.58 13.65
N GLU A 567 3.68 -19.02 12.76
CA GLU A 567 4.96 -19.58 13.16
C GLU A 567 5.86 -18.52 13.82
N THR A 568 5.74 -17.25 13.42
CA THR A 568 6.46 -16.13 14.05
C THR A 568 6.08 -16.00 15.53
N VAL A 569 4.79 -16.10 15.86
CA VAL A 569 4.34 -16.06 17.25
C VAL A 569 4.86 -17.26 18.03
N LEU A 570 4.73 -18.47 17.47
CA LEU A 570 5.17 -19.69 18.15
C LEU A 570 6.68 -19.67 18.41
N ALA A 571 7.47 -19.27 17.42
CA ALA A 571 8.91 -19.11 17.53
C ALA A 571 9.30 -18.01 18.52
N GLY A 572 8.58 -16.88 18.53
CA GLY A 572 8.84 -15.78 19.45
C GLY A 572 8.57 -16.19 20.91
N VAL A 573 7.47 -16.89 21.17
CA VAL A 573 7.16 -17.39 22.52
C VAL A 573 8.18 -18.46 22.95
N GLU A 574 8.50 -19.43 22.09
CA GLU A 574 9.48 -20.47 22.42
C GLU A 574 10.86 -19.87 22.73
N GLY A 575 11.38 -19.01 21.85
CA GLY A 575 12.68 -18.37 22.03
C GLY A 575 12.76 -17.54 23.31
N TYR A 576 11.69 -16.78 23.60
CA TYR A 576 11.63 -15.96 24.82
C TYR A 576 11.62 -16.80 26.10
N LEU A 577 10.91 -17.93 26.12
CA LEU A 577 10.93 -18.83 27.27
C LEU A 577 12.30 -19.51 27.43
N ALA A 578 12.93 -19.93 26.33
CA ALA A 578 14.22 -20.60 26.34
C ALA A 578 15.36 -19.71 26.88
N MET A 579 15.37 -18.42 26.52
CA MET A 579 16.36 -17.46 27.02
C MET A 579 16.37 -17.39 28.56
N THR A 580 15.21 -17.55 29.17
CA THR A 580 15.04 -17.32 30.61
C THR A 580 15.32 -18.56 31.45
N ALA A 581 15.34 -19.73 30.82
CA ALA A 581 15.82 -20.97 31.44
C ALA A 581 17.36 -21.02 31.50
N ALA A 582 18.07 -20.17 30.74
CA ALA A 582 19.53 -20.09 30.79
C ALA A 582 20.05 -19.17 31.92
N ASP A 583 19.20 -18.29 32.46
CA ASP A 583 19.51 -17.34 33.54
C ASP A 583 19.07 -17.83 34.95
N ALA A 584 18.40 -18.99 35.03
CA ALA A 584 17.91 -19.61 36.27
C ALA A 584 18.69 -20.89 36.59
#